data_AF-A0A552UA50-F1
#
_entry.id   AF-A0A552UA50-F1
#
_cell.length_a   1.000
_cell.length_b   1.000
_cell.length_c   1.000
_cell.angle_alpha   90.00
_cell.angle_beta   90.00
_cell.angle_gamma   90.00
#
_symmetry.space_group_name_H-M   'P 1'
#
loop_
_entity.id
_entity.type
_entity.pdbx_description
1 polymer ?
#
loop_
_entity_poly.entity_id
_entity_poly.type
_entity_poly.pdbx_seq_one_letter_code
_entity_poly.pdbx_strand_id
1 'polypeptide(L)'
;MRINTILIAAALAASASSAGAVELVVNGGFETWGLGNQSGQFGTAYAPGETALAGWTTSGLTYVFVPGDNTAVGQYGDFQLYGPSNGYPNGLTTSSQGGNYVATDADRGFGTPITQLVSGFEVGKEYVVKFEWAAAQQLNYNGATFEAWQASILASNTTDLRTDQTIADYVTETVINPQAGFQPWRNESFRFTATEASHILRFWATGGPGGLPPFALLDGVSITAVPEPATWGLLITGFAMVGVAARRRRRVVAA
;
A
#
# COMPACT_ATOMS: atom_id res chain seq x y z
N MET A 1 -25.47 43.09 -53.31
CA MET A 1 -25.08 41.75 -52.83
C MET A 1 -24.31 41.92 -51.53
N ARG A 2 -24.85 41.44 -50.40
CA ARG A 2 -24.23 41.49 -49.08
C ARG A 2 -23.66 40.10 -48.78
N ILE A 3 -22.35 40.00 -48.54
CA ILE A 3 -21.68 38.76 -48.14
C ILE A 3 -21.60 38.77 -46.62
N ASN A 4 -22.38 37.90 -45.97
CA ASN A 4 -22.34 37.67 -44.52
C ASN A 4 -21.15 36.78 -44.19
N THR A 5 -20.14 37.33 -43.52
CA THR A 5 -19.00 36.58 -43.00
C THR A 5 -19.39 35.88 -41.71
N ILE A 6 -19.63 34.56 -41.78
CA ILE A 6 -19.84 33.71 -40.61
C ILE A 6 -18.46 33.36 -40.03
N LEU A 7 -18.14 33.92 -38.86
CA LEU A 7 -16.95 33.54 -38.08
C LEU A 7 -17.27 32.30 -37.24
N ILE A 8 -16.77 31.15 -37.68
CA ILE A 8 -16.78 29.90 -36.91
C ILE A 8 -15.67 30.00 -35.85
N ALA A 9 -16.05 30.02 -34.57
CA ALA A 9 -15.11 29.92 -33.45
C ALA A 9 -14.87 28.44 -33.13
N ALA A 10 -13.73 27.92 -33.55
CA ALA A 10 -13.27 26.60 -33.14
C ALA A 10 -12.79 26.67 -31.67
N ALA A 11 -13.47 25.96 -30.77
CA ALA A 11 -13.01 25.75 -29.41
C ALA A 11 -11.94 24.65 -29.42
N LEU A 12 -10.66 25.01 -29.22
CA LEU A 12 -9.63 24.04 -28.89
C LEU A 12 -9.89 23.54 -27.46
N ALA A 13 -10.41 22.31 -27.34
CA ALA A 13 -10.34 21.58 -26.09
C ALA A 13 -8.88 21.15 -25.88
N ALA A 14 -8.18 21.79 -24.94
CA ALA A 14 -6.88 21.32 -24.48
C ALA A 14 -7.11 20.03 -23.70
N SER A 15 -6.89 18.87 -24.32
CA SER A 15 -6.80 17.59 -23.64
C SER A 15 -5.52 17.59 -22.81
N ALA A 16 -5.62 17.93 -21.53
CA ALA A 16 -4.54 17.66 -20.59
C ALA A 16 -4.46 16.14 -20.43
N SER A 17 -3.46 15.53 -21.05
CA SER A 17 -3.10 14.14 -20.78
C SER A 17 -2.65 14.06 -19.33
N SER A 18 -3.45 13.44 -18.46
CA SER A 18 -3.00 13.08 -17.12
C SER A 18 -1.85 12.09 -17.27
N ALA A 19 -0.63 12.50 -16.90
CA ALA A 19 0.45 11.54 -16.72
C ALA A 19 0.00 10.52 -15.66
N GLY A 20 0.18 9.22 -15.94
CA GLY A 20 -0.10 8.17 -14.96
C GLY A 20 0.73 8.41 -13.70
N ALA A 21 0.13 8.19 -12.53
CA ALA A 21 0.85 8.36 -11.28
C ALA A 21 1.99 7.31 -11.21
N VAL A 22 3.20 7.77 -10.91
CA VAL A 22 4.38 6.90 -10.79
C VAL A 22 4.30 6.13 -9.47
N GLU A 23 4.45 4.82 -9.54
CA GLU A 23 4.57 3.94 -8.38
C GLU A 23 5.97 4.09 -7.75
N LEU A 24 6.01 4.30 -6.44
CA LEU A 24 7.26 4.48 -5.70
C LEU A 24 7.67 3.24 -4.90
N VAL A 25 6.74 2.34 -4.58
CA VAL A 25 7.02 1.10 -3.86
C VAL A 25 7.63 0.08 -4.81
N VAL A 26 8.79 -0.44 -4.44
CA VAL A 26 9.39 -1.60 -5.09
C VAL A 26 8.72 -2.86 -4.58
N ASN A 27 8.26 -3.70 -5.50
CA ASN A 27 7.74 -5.04 -5.20
C ASN A 27 6.60 -5.04 -4.15
N GLY A 28 5.65 -4.11 -4.29
CA GLY A 28 4.55 -3.95 -3.34
C GLY A 28 3.54 -5.11 -3.31
N GLY A 29 3.50 -5.92 -4.37
CA GLY A 29 2.77 -7.19 -4.41
C GLY A 29 3.64 -8.42 -4.11
N PHE A 30 4.88 -8.24 -3.66
CA PHE A 30 5.75 -9.34 -3.19
C PHE A 30 6.11 -10.44 -4.20
N GLU A 31 5.87 -10.23 -5.49
CA GLU A 31 6.15 -11.19 -6.58
C GLU A 31 7.64 -11.45 -6.84
N THR A 32 8.51 -10.49 -6.51
CA THR A 32 9.96 -10.65 -6.68
C THR A 32 10.55 -11.38 -5.47
N TRP A 33 10.43 -12.70 -5.49
CA TRP A 33 10.77 -13.61 -4.41
C TRP A 33 11.86 -14.61 -4.82
N GLY A 34 12.94 -14.66 -4.05
CA GLY A 34 14.15 -15.43 -4.39
C GLY A 34 14.03 -16.96 -4.24
N LEU A 35 12.97 -17.49 -3.62
CA LEU A 35 12.74 -18.94 -3.53
C LEU A 35 11.83 -19.49 -4.64
N GLY A 36 11.49 -18.66 -5.64
CA GLY A 36 10.65 -19.07 -6.76
C GLY A 36 9.26 -19.48 -6.31
N ASN A 37 8.89 -20.74 -6.54
CA ASN A 37 7.54 -21.26 -6.24
C ASN A 37 7.37 -21.73 -4.79
N GLN A 38 8.37 -21.54 -3.93
CA GLN A 38 8.36 -22.04 -2.56
C GLN A 38 8.04 -20.91 -1.58
N SER A 39 7.10 -21.15 -0.67
CA SER A 39 6.81 -20.29 0.46
C SER A 39 7.95 -20.35 1.49
N GLY A 40 8.22 -19.25 2.18
CA GLY A 40 9.31 -19.24 3.16
C GLY A 40 9.39 -17.99 4.02
N GLN A 41 10.08 -18.12 5.15
CA GLN A 41 10.41 -16.98 6.01
C GLN A 41 11.43 -16.07 5.31
N PHE A 42 11.35 -14.76 5.53
CA PHE A 42 12.36 -13.81 5.07
C PHE A 42 12.83 -12.85 6.19
N GLY A 43 13.96 -12.19 5.95
CA GLY A 43 14.44 -11.10 6.81
C GLY A 43 15.14 -11.51 8.11
N THR A 44 15.45 -12.79 8.33
CA THR A 44 16.31 -13.20 9.44
C THR A 44 17.50 -14.00 8.93
N ALA A 45 18.63 -13.95 9.64
CA ALA A 45 19.84 -14.71 9.32
C ALA A 45 19.69 -16.24 9.42
N TYR A 46 18.51 -16.69 9.86
CA TYR A 46 18.19 -18.10 10.07
C TYR A 46 17.07 -18.58 9.14
N ALA A 47 16.50 -17.69 8.34
CA ALA A 47 15.42 -17.98 7.42
C ALA A 47 15.97 -18.40 6.05
N PRO A 48 15.32 -19.34 5.35
CA PRO A 48 15.75 -19.78 4.02
C PRO A 48 15.68 -18.67 2.96
N GLY A 49 14.77 -17.70 3.14
CA GLY A 49 14.62 -16.53 2.27
C GLY A 49 15.31 -15.28 2.81
N GLU A 50 16.40 -15.41 3.57
CA GLU A 50 17.21 -14.25 3.99
C GLU A 50 17.56 -13.37 2.78
N THR A 51 17.22 -12.08 2.83
CA THR A 51 17.37 -11.10 1.72
C THR A 51 16.67 -11.45 0.40
N ALA A 52 15.83 -12.50 0.36
CA ALA A 52 15.24 -12.99 -0.87
C ALA A 52 14.03 -12.18 -1.37
N LEU A 53 13.41 -11.35 -0.52
CA LEU A 53 12.29 -10.49 -0.91
C LEU A 53 12.81 -9.11 -1.35
N ALA A 54 12.73 -8.82 -2.64
CA ALA A 54 13.29 -7.58 -3.17
C ALA A 54 12.58 -6.34 -2.58
N GLY A 55 13.37 -5.35 -2.14
CA GLY A 55 12.89 -4.06 -1.66
C GLY A 55 12.37 -4.04 -0.22
N TRP A 56 12.25 -5.20 0.44
CA TRP A 56 11.65 -5.30 1.77
C TRP A 56 12.61 -5.87 2.79
N THR A 57 12.55 -5.33 4.00
CA THR A 57 13.34 -5.79 5.13
C THR A 57 12.46 -6.00 6.35
N THR A 58 12.83 -6.95 7.18
CA THR A 58 12.25 -7.17 8.52
C THR A 58 13.32 -7.84 9.37
N SER A 59 13.05 -8.00 10.67
CA SER A 59 13.83 -8.84 11.58
C SER A 59 12.93 -9.81 12.36
N GLY A 60 11.67 -9.93 11.93
CA GLY A 60 10.60 -10.59 12.67
C GLY A 60 10.24 -11.95 12.12
N LEU A 61 9.18 -12.51 12.69
CA LEU A 61 8.60 -13.75 12.21
C LEU A 61 7.62 -13.44 11.06
N THR A 62 8.18 -13.32 9.86
CA THR A 62 7.44 -12.96 8.65
C THR A 62 7.72 -13.93 7.51
N TYR A 63 6.67 -14.33 6.80
CA TYR A 63 6.71 -15.29 5.71
C TYR A 63 6.14 -14.70 4.43
N VAL A 64 6.70 -15.11 3.29
CA VAL A 64 6.09 -14.94 1.97
C VAL A 64 5.38 -16.25 1.62
N PHE A 65 4.09 -16.17 1.31
CA PHE A 65 3.31 -17.26 0.77
C PHE A 65 3.18 -17.12 -0.74
N VAL A 66 3.52 -18.19 -1.45
CA VAL A 66 3.38 -18.30 -2.89
C VAL A 66 2.10 -19.11 -3.20
N PRO A 67 1.26 -18.68 -4.17
CA PRO A 67 0.07 -19.43 -4.56
C PRO A 67 0.38 -20.88 -4.91
N GLY A 68 -0.34 -21.79 -4.26
CA GLY A 68 -0.19 -23.24 -4.46
C GLY A 68 0.81 -23.90 -3.50
N ASP A 69 1.66 -23.14 -2.80
CA ASP A 69 2.48 -23.65 -1.70
C ASP A 69 1.97 -23.16 -0.35
N ASN A 70 1.35 -24.07 0.39
CA ASN A 70 0.75 -23.80 1.69
C ASN A 70 1.69 -24.06 2.87
N THR A 71 2.97 -24.38 2.62
CA THR A 71 3.95 -24.69 3.66
C THR A 71 5.17 -23.80 3.51
N ALA A 72 5.25 -22.75 4.32
CA ALA A 72 6.40 -21.87 4.35
C ALA A 72 7.51 -22.49 5.21
N VAL A 73 8.72 -22.61 4.67
CA VAL A 73 9.87 -23.06 5.46
C VAL A 73 10.42 -21.89 6.28
N GLY A 74 10.57 -22.05 7.60
CA GLY A 74 11.11 -21.04 8.50
C GLY A 74 12.22 -21.56 9.41
N GLN A 75 12.80 -20.65 10.19
CA GLN A 75 13.90 -20.94 11.13
C GLN A 75 13.51 -21.95 12.23
N TYR A 76 12.22 -22.06 12.54
CA TYR A 76 11.67 -22.98 13.55
C TYR A 76 11.00 -24.21 12.93
N GLY A 77 11.22 -24.45 11.63
CA GLY A 77 10.59 -25.52 10.86
C GLY A 77 9.46 -25.02 9.97
N ASP A 78 8.64 -25.96 9.54
CA ASP A 78 7.53 -25.70 8.61
C ASP A 78 6.43 -24.88 9.29
N PHE A 79 5.96 -23.87 8.57
CA PHE A 79 4.92 -22.94 8.97
C PHE A 79 3.73 -23.04 8.00
N GLN A 80 2.52 -23.12 8.55
CA GLN A 80 1.29 -23.17 7.78
C GLN A 80 0.22 -22.32 8.47
N LEU A 81 -0.63 -21.66 7.67
CA LEU A 81 -1.87 -21.04 8.13
C LEU A 81 -3.02 -22.04 8.07
N TYR A 82 -4.03 -21.90 8.92
CA TYR A 82 -5.30 -22.59 8.71
C TYR A 82 -5.89 -22.20 7.35
N GLY A 83 -6.27 -23.18 6.53
CA GLY A 83 -6.83 -22.90 5.22
C GLY A 83 -7.41 -24.12 4.49
N PRO A 84 -8.04 -23.90 3.32
CA PRO A 84 -8.65 -24.99 2.56
C PRO A 84 -7.66 -26.10 2.16
N SER A 85 -6.38 -25.73 1.95
CA SER A 85 -5.31 -26.65 1.55
C SER A 85 -4.93 -27.68 2.63
N ASN A 86 -5.25 -27.43 3.90
CA ASN A 86 -5.01 -28.35 5.02
C ASN A 86 -6.32 -28.81 5.70
N GLY A 87 -7.44 -28.77 4.97
CA GLY A 87 -8.71 -29.35 5.38
C GLY A 87 -9.64 -28.41 6.16
N TYR A 88 -9.31 -27.13 6.25
CA TYR A 88 -10.13 -26.12 6.95
C TYR A 88 -10.82 -25.21 5.93
N PRO A 89 -12.12 -25.37 5.65
CA PRO A 89 -12.84 -24.56 4.67
C PRO A 89 -13.19 -23.17 5.24
N ASN A 90 -12.18 -22.41 5.67
CA ASN A 90 -12.32 -21.10 6.31
C ASN A 90 -12.35 -19.93 5.31
N GLY A 91 -12.18 -20.19 4.02
CA GLY A 91 -12.22 -19.18 2.96
C GLY A 91 -10.91 -18.43 2.73
N LEU A 92 -9.77 -18.89 3.23
CA LEU A 92 -8.46 -18.31 2.90
C LEU A 92 -8.23 -18.34 1.38
N THR A 93 -7.93 -17.17 0.82
CA THR A 93 -7.61 -16.94 -0.61
C THR A 93 -6.41 -16.00 -0.75
N THR A 94 -5.91 -15.82 -1.97
CA THR A 94 -5.05 -14.67 -2.32
C THR A 94 -5.84 -13.36 -2.26
N SER A 95 -5.12 -12.23 -2.24
CA SER A 95 -5.69 -10.88 -2.32
C SER A 95 -6.36 -10.61 -3.68
N SER A 96 -6.91 -9.40 -3.85
CA SER A 96 -7.46 -8.99 -5.15
C SER A 96 -6.39 -8.77 -6.23
N GLN A 97 -5.13 -8.57 -5.85
CA GLN A 97 -3.98 -8.54 -6.76
C GLN A 97 -3.61 -9.95 -7.27
N GLY A 98 -3.97 -10.98 -6.52
CA GLY A 98 -3.48 -12.34 -6.74
C GLY A 98 -2.02 -12.47 -6.31
N GLY A 99 -1.38 -13.57 -6.69
CA GLY A 99 0.06 -13.73 -6.47
C GLY A 99 0.45 -13.91 -5.00
N ASN A 100 1.67 -13.53 -4.68
CA ASN A 100 2.31 -13.71 -3.38
C ASN A 100 1.70 -12.76 -2.34
N TYR A 101 1.73 -13.17 -1.08
CA TYR A 101 1.42 -12.27 0.02
C TYR A 101 2.35 -12.49 1.21
N VAL A 102 2.45 -11.47 2.04
CA VAL A 102 3.22 -11.55 3.28
C VAL A 102 2.30 -11.89 4.45
N ALA A 103 2.77 -12.75 5.37
CA ALA A 103 2.14 -13.06 6.63
C ALA A 103 3.11 -12.76 7.78
N THR A 104 2.73 -11.87 8.69
CA THR A 104 3.55 -11.48 9.86
C THR A 104 2.86 -11.87 11.15
N ASP A 105 3.62 -12.46 12.08
CA ASP A 105 3.15 -12.74 13.44
C ASP A 105 2.83 -11.42 14.15
N ALA A 106 1.56 -11.27 14.53
CA ALA A 106 1.03 -10.08 15.16
C ALA A 106 1.12 -10.15 16.70
N ASP A 107 1.60 -11.26 17.27
CA ASP A 107 1.87 -11.37 18.71
C ASP A 107 2.94 -10.35 19.12
N ARG A 108 2.64 -9.57 20.17
CA ARG A 108 3.51 -8.50 20.67
C ARG A 108 4.90 -8.97 21.11
N GLY A 109 5.07 -10.25 21.40
CA GLY A 109 6.37 -10.85 21.73
C GLY A 109 7.29 -11.07 20.53
N PHE A 110 6.74 -11.20 19.32
CA PHE A 110 7.46 -11.56 18.09
C PHE A 110 7.30 -10.52 16.96
N GLY A 111 6.38 -9.58 17.13
CA GLY A 111 6.11 -8.52 16.17
C GLY A 111 7.29 -7.59 16.00
N THR A 112 7.88 -7.64 14.81
CA THR A 112 8.73 -6.57 14.27
C THR A 112 8.15 -6.14 12.93
N PRO A 113 8.40 -4.90 12.50
CA PRO A 113 7.78 -4.41 11.28
C PRO A 113 8.46 -4.97 10.04
N ILE A 114 7.72 -4.94 8.94
CA ILE A 114 8.29 -5.01 7.60
C ILE A 114 8.42 -3.58 7.08
N THR A 115 9.54 -3.29 6.42
CA THR A 115 9.91 -1.93 6.03
C THR A 115 10.50 -1.86 4.63
N GLN A 116 10.39 -0.67 4.03
CA GLN A 116 11.09 -0.29 2.82
C GLN A 116 11.51 1.18 2.91
N LEU A 117 12.75 1.49 2.55
CA LEU A 117 13.15 2.87 2.28
C LEU A 117 12.66 3.25 0.89
N VAL A 118 11.64 4.10 0.83
CA VAL A 118 11.03 4.56 -0.41
C VAL A 118 11.64 5.90 -0.78
N SER A 119 12.04 6.07 -2.04
CA SER A 119 12.65 7.29 -2.57
C SER A 119 11.85 7.84 -3.75
N GLY A 120 12.16 9.07 -4.19
CA GLY A 120 11.51 9.71 -5.33
C GLY A 120 10.34 10.62 -4.95
N PHE A 121 10.23 10.97 -3.66
CA PHE A 121 9.27 11.95 -3.20
C PHE A 121 9.70 13.38 -3.58
N GLU A 122 8.71 14.20 -3.91
CA GLU A 122 8.87 15.64 -4.02
C GLU A 122 8.36 16.30 -2.73
N VAL A 123 9.25 16.99 -2.03
CA VAL A 123 8.94 17.64 -0.75
C VAL A 123 7.78 18.62 -0.93
N GLY A 124 6.79 18.52 -0.05
CA GLY A 124 5.57 19.34 -0.04
C GLY A 124 4.43 18.79 -0.89
N LYS A 125 4.63 17.72 -1.68
CA LYS A 125 3.53 17.05 -2.39
C LYS A 125 2.82 16.02 -1.52
N GLU A 126 1.52 15.85 -1.77
CA GLU A 126 0.72 14.81 -1.15
C GLU A 126 0.85 13.49 -1.92
N TYR A 127 0.98 12.39 -1.17
CA TYR A 127 1.03 11.03 -1.66
C TYR A 127 -0.07 10.20 -1.00
N VAL A 128 -0.58 9.21 -1.73
CA VAL A 128 -1.50 8.21 -1.19
C VAL A 128 -0.79 6.87 -1.07
N VAL A 129 -0.87 6.29 0.12
CA VAL A 129 -0.48 4.90 0.40
C VAL A 129 -1.73 4.05 0.28
N LYS A 130 -1.66 2.92 -0.42
CA LYS A 130 -2.71 1.89 -0.39
C LYS A 130 -2.12 0.53 -0.14
N PHE A 131 -2.91 -0.35 0.45
CA PHE A 131 -2.54 -1.73 0.69
C PHE A 131 -3.79 -2.59 0.91
N GLU A 132 -3.64 -3.89 0.73
CA GLU A 132 -4.63 -4.89 1.11
C GLU A 132 -4.16 -5.67 2.33
N TRP A 133 -5.07 -5.98 3.23
CA TRP A 133 -4.75 -6.81 4.39
C TRP A 133 -5.88 -7.77 4.75
N ALA A 134 -5.51 -8.86 5.41
CA ALA A 134 -6.41 -9.88 5.92
C ALA A 134 -5.88 -10.42 7.27
N ALA A 135 -6.68 -11.26 7.94
CA ALA A 135 -6.24 -11.94 9.16
C ALA A 135 -6.37 -13.45 9.02
N ALA A 136 -5.40 -14.17 9.56
CA ALA A 136 -5.33 -15.62 9.57
C ALA A 136 -4.70 -16.12 10.87
N GLN A 137 -4.75 -17.42 11.09
CA GLN A 137 -4.16 -18.05 12.26
C GLN A 137 -3.22 -19.17 11.84
N GLN A 138 -2.11 -19.33 12.54
CA GLN A 138 -1.22 -20.47 12.34
C GLN A 138 -1.93 -21.80 12.66
N LEU A 139 -1.68 -22.81 11.83
CA LEU A 139 -2.18 -24.18 12.00
C LEU A 139 -1.75 -24.77 13.36
N ASN A 140 -2.62 -25.60 13.95
CA ASN A 140 -2.43 -26.32 15.23
C ASN A 140 -2.53 -25.47 16.52
N TYR A 141 -2.89 -24.20 16.43
CA TYR A 141 -3.20 -23.36 17.59
C TYR A 141 -4.72 -23.20 17.75
N ASN A 142 -5.19 -23.28 19.00
CA ASN A 142 -6.61 -23.30 19.32
C ASN A 142 -7.02 -22.06 20.11
N GLY A 143 -8.17 -21.48 19.80
CA GLY A 143 -8.69 -20.25 20.39
C GLY A 143 -8.77 -19.11 19.37
N ALA A 144 -9.67 -18.15 19.64
CA ALA A 144 -9.83 -16.97 18.81
C ALA A 144 -8.64 -16.01 18.97
N THR A 145 -8.35 -15.29 17.89
CA THR A 145 -7.29 -14.31 17.76
C THR A 145 -7.86 -12.96 17.34
N PHE A 146 -7.02 -11.94 17.33
CA PHE A 146 -7.33 -10.65 16.73
C PHE A 146 -6.07 -10.03 16.11
N GLU A 147 -6.28 -9.26 15.05
CA GLU A 147 -5.22 -8.73 14.19
C GLU A 147 -5.57 -7.31 13.73
N ALA A 148 -4.55 -6.49 13.51
CA ALA A 148 -4.60 -5.19 12.89
C ALA A 148 -3.21 -4.82 12.35
N TRP A 149 -3.13 -3.82 11.49
CA TRP A 149 -1.88 -3.23 11.03
C TRP A 149 -1.75 -1.78 11.49
N GLN A 150 -0.54 -1.39 11.89
CA GLN A 150 -0.10 -0.01 11.95
C GLN A 150 0.82 0.26 10.75
N ALA A 151 0.33 1.00 9.77
CA ALA A 151 1.06 1.45 8.60
C ALA A 151 1.52 2.89 8.80
N SER A 152 2.81 3.16 8.60
CA SER A 152 3.39 4.46 8.93
C SER A 152 4.43 4.91 7.91
N ILE A 153 4.58 6.23 7.80
CA ILE A 153 5.66 6.89 7.10
C ILE A 153 6.55 7.54 8.16
N LEU A 154 7.83 7.15 8.17
CA LEU A 154 8.82 7.66 9.10
C LEU A 154 9.88 8.48 8.35
N ALA A 155 10.61 9.33 9.09
CA ALA A 155 11.78 10.01 8.57
C ALA A 155 12.81 9.00 7.99
N SER A 156 13.55 9.38 6.95
CA SER A 156 14.50 8.47 6.30
C SER A 156 15.68 8.04 7.18
N ASN A 157 15.98 8.82 8.21
CA ASN A 157 17.06 8.56 9.16
C ASN A 157 16.60 7.85 10.44
N THR A 158 15.35 7.35 10.49
CA THR A 158 14.83 6.60 11.65
C THR A 158 15.74 5.41 11.97
N THR A 159 16.10 5.29 13.25
CA THR A 159 16.91 4.18 13.77
C THR A 159 16.12 3.27 14.70
N ASP A 160 15.16 3.81 15.44
CA ASP A 160 14.19 3.06 16.23
C ASP A 160 12.83 3.02 15.53
N LEU A 161 12.53 1.86 14.94
CA LEU A 161 11.28 1.61 14.24
C LEU A 161 10.04 1.61 15.14
N ARG A 162 10.14 1.79 16.47
CA ARG A 162 8.99 1.90 17.38
C ARG A 162 8.61 3.35 17.69
N THR A 163 9.59 4.21 17.95
CA THR A 163 9.36 5.52 18.58
C THR A 163 9.85 6.72 17.79
N ASP A 164 10.63 6.51 16.73
CA ASP A 164 11.21 7.63 15.98
C ASP A 164 10.20 8.31 15.05
N GLN A 165 10.52 9.57 14.75
CA GLN A 165 9.75 10.59 14.03
C GLN A 165 8.79 10.07 12.96
N THR A 166 7.54 9.83 13.37
CA THR A 166 6.42 9.51 12.49
C THR A 166 5.93 10.74 11.75
N ILE A 167 5.95 10.70 10.42
CA ILE A 167 5.40 11.73 9.53
C ILE A 167 3.90 11.52 9.35
N ALA A 168 3.48 10.26 9.17
CA ALA A 168 2.08 9.87 9.10
C ALA A 168 1.90 8.46 9.69
N ASP A 169 0.75 8.23 10.30
CA ASP A 169 0.39 6.95 10.89
C ASP A 169 -1.05 6.61 10.54
N TYR A 170 -1.28 5.32 10.32
CA TYR A 170 -2.58 4.76 10.01
C TYR A 170 -2.72 3.40 10.67
N VAL A 171 -3.74 3.25 11.50
CA VAL A 171 -4.05 1.98 12.18
C VAL A 171 -5.34 1.45 11.59
N THR A 172 -5.32 0.20 11.11
CA THR A 172 -6.52 -0.47 10.61
C THR A 172 -7.49 -0.76 11.75
N GLU A 173 -8.72 -1.15 11.41
CA GLU A 173 -9.60 -1.80 12.38
C GLU A 173 -8.90 -3.04 12.98
N THR A 174 -9.12 -3.27 14.28
CA THR A 174 -8.81 -4.56 14.92
C THR A 174 -9.92 -5.57 14.65
N VAL A 175 -9.59 -6.67 14.02
CA VAL A 175 -10.55 -7.71 13.62
C VAL A 175 -10.42 -8.90 14.54
N ILE A 176 -11.54 -9.49 14.93
CA ILE A 176 -11.53 -10.76 15.67
C ILE A 176 -11.54 -11.88 14.65
N ASN A 177 -10.55 -12.76 14.73
CA ASN A 177 -10.48 -13.97 13.94
C ASN A 177 -10.86 -15.19 14.80
N PRO A 178 -11.99 -15.86 14.52
CA PRO A 178 -12.35 -17.10 15.22
C PRO A 178 -11.23 -18.16 15.09
N GLN A 179 -11.25 -19.16 15.97
CA GLN A 179 -10.32 -20.28 15.87
C GLN A 179 -10.37 -20.91 14.47
N ALA A 180 -9.18 -21.19 13.92
CA ALA A 180 -8.99 -21.71 12.56
C ALA A 180 -9.60 -20.82 11.46
N GLY A 181 -9.89 -19.57 11.79
CA GLY A 181 -10.57 -18.63 10.93
C GLY A 181 -9.64 -17.92 9.97
N PHE A 182 -10.29 -17.26 9.02
CA PHE A 182 -9.71 -16.27 8.12
C PHE A 182 -10.67 -15.07 8.08
N GLN A 183 -10.15 -13.86 8.22
CA GLN A 183 -10.88 -12.63 7.93
C GLN A 183 -10.52 -12.16 6.52
N PRO A 184 -11.51 -11.93 5.64
CA PRO A 184 -11.27 -11.60 4.23
C PRO A 184 -10.41 -10.36 4.01
N TRP A 185 -9.77 -10.32 2.84
CA TRP A 185 -8.99 -9.20 2.34
C TRP A 185 -9.78 -7.89 2.30
N ARG A 186 -9.12 -6.81 2.72
CA ARG A 186 -9.66 -5.46 2.88
C ARG A 186 -8.70 -4.46 2.24
N ASN A 187 -9.23 -3.47 1.55
CA ASN A 187 -8.43 -2.39 0.99
C ASN A 187 -8.37 -1.23 1.98
N GLU A 188 -7.17 -0.70 2.21
CA GLU A 188 -6.94 0.46 3.06
C GLU A 188 -6.16 1.52 2.30
N SER A 189 -6.34 2.78 2.72
CA SER A 189 -5.53 3.87 2.19
C SER A 189 -5.43 5.03 3.16
N PHE A 190 -4.29 5.71 3.12
CA PHE A 190 -4.10 6.98 3.82
C PHE A 190 -3.20 7.90 3.01
N ARG A 191 -3.20 9.18 3.37
CA ARG A 191 -2.45 10.22 2.68
C ARG A 191 -1.42 10.84 3.61
N PHE A 192 -0.32 11.31 3.02
CA PHE A 192 0.66 12.11 3.73
C PHE A 192 1.29 13.14 2.81
N THR A 193 1.84 14.20 3.39
CA THR A 193 2.67 15.16 2.65
C THR A 193 4.13 14.80 2.85
N ALA A 194 4.88 14.62 1.76
CA ALA A 194 6.29 14.29 1.86
C ALA A 194 7.08 15.45 2.48
N THR A 195 7.88 15.15 3.50
CA THR A 195 8.77 16.14 4.15
C THR A 195 10.22 15.99 3.70
N GLU A 196 10.55 14.86 3.08
CA GLU A 196 11.88 14.51 2.58
C GLU A 196 11.76 13.85 1.20
N ALA A 197 12.88 13.72 0.48
CA ALA A 197 12.90 13.00 -0.81
C ALA A 197 12.84 11.47 -0.66
N SER A 198 12.96 10.98 0.58
CA SER A 198 12.89 9.56 0.93
C SER A 198 12.26 9.41 2.31
N HIS A 199 11.54 8.31 2.51
CA HIS A 199 10.87 7.99 3.77
C HIS A 199 10.92 6.48 4.01
N ILE A 200 10.91 6.06 5.28
CA ILE A 200 10.71 4.65 5.60
C ILE A 200 9.20 4.38 5.63
N LEU A 201 8.75 3.51 4.74
CA LEU A 201 7.44 2.87 4.81
C LEU A 201 7.54 1.71 5.81
N ARG A 202 6.66 1.69 6.80
CA ARG A 202 6.62 0.69 7.86
C ARG A 202 5.23 0.06 7.94
N PHE A 203 5.16 -1.26 7.99
CA PHE A 203 3.97 -1.98 8.41
C PHE A 203 4.29 -2.81 9.66
N TRP A 204 3.54 -2.58 10.73
CA TRP A 204 3.69 -3.27 12.01
C TRP A 204 2.41 -4.06 12.31
N ALA A 205 2.52 -5.39 12.34
CA ALA A 205 1.40 -6.26 12.69
C ALA A 205 1.13 -6.21 14.19
N THR A 206 -0.13 -6.04 14.57
CA THR A 206 -0.55 -5.97 15.97
C THR A 206 -1.70 -6.92 16.21
N GLY A 207 -1.61 -7.74 17.25
CA GLY A 207 -2.61 -8.76 17.50
C GLY A 207 -2.46 -9.45 18.85
N GLY A 208 -3.27 -10.48 19.04
CA GLY A 208 -3.27 -11.34 20.23
C GLY A 208 -4.42 -12.35 20.21
N PRO A 209 -4.67 -13.05 21.34
CA PRO A 209 -3.85 -13.05 22.54
C PRO A 209 -2.50 -13.74 22.30
N GLY A 210 -1.50 -13.42 23.13
CA GLY A 210 -0.18 -14.02 23.00
C GLY A 210 -0.20 -15.54 23.19
N GLY A 211 0.66 -16.24 22.47
CA GLY A 211 0.73 -17.72 22.47
C GLY A 211 -0.33 -18.41 21.60
N LEU A 212 -1.23 -17.66 20.97
CA LEU A 212 -2.14 -18.12 19.91
C LEU A 212 -1.80 -17.39 18.61
N PRO A 213 -0.63 -17.62 18.00
CA PRO A 213 0.00 -16.79 16.99
C PRO A 213 -1.01 -16.25 15.94
N PRO A 214 -1.41 -14.98 16.08
CA PRO A 214 -2.25 -14.28 15.10
C PRO A 214 -1.37 -13.89 13.92
N PHE A 215 -1.85 -14.06 12.70
CA PHE A 215 -1.11 -13.66 11.51
C PHE A 215 -1.87 -12.59 10.73
N ALA A 216 -1.28 -11.41 10.68
CA ALA A 216 -1.76 -10.33 9.83
C ALA A 216 -1.14 -10.50 8.43
N LEU A 217 -1.99 -10.51 7.42
CA LEU A 217 -1.58 -10.67 6.02
C LEU A 217 -1.50 -9.30 5.35
N LEU A 218 -0.58 -9.12 4.39
CA LEU A 218 -0.39 -7.89 3.63
C LEU A 218 -0.11 -8.21 2.16
N ASP A 219 -0.71 -7.42 1.26
CA ASP A 219 -0.48 -7.45 -0.18
C ASP A 219 -0.79 -6.09 -0.83
N GLY A 220 -0.42 -5.90 -2.11
CA GLY A 220 -0.85 -4.78 -2.94
C GLY A 220 -0.41 -3.41 -2.44
N VAL A 221 0.77 -3.32 -1.82
CA VAL A 221 1.30 -2.06 -1.29
C VAL A 221 1.65 -1.11 -2.44
N SER A 222 1.14 0.11 -2.40
CA SER A 222 1.41 1.14 -3.42
C SER A 222 1.56 2.52 -2.78
N ILE A 223 2.44 3.33 -3.35
CA ILE A 223 2.56 4.76 -3.06
C ILE A 223 2.65 5.53 -4.36
N THR A 224 1.69 6.42 -4.57
CA THR A 224 1.63 7.27 -5.76
C THR A 224 1.37 8.72 -5.39
N ALA A 225 1.91 9.65 -6.19
CA ALA A 225 1.62 11.06 -6.01
C ALA A 225 0.12 11.30 -6.22
N VAL A 226 -0.50 12.05 -5.31
CA VAL A 226 -1.85 12.54 -5.51
C VAL A 226 -1.76 13.63 -6.57
N PRO A 227 -2.46 13.51 -7.71
CA PRO A 227 -2.48 14.58 -8.69
C PRO A 227 -2.97 15.86 -8.00
N GLU A 228 -2.16 16.92 -8.06
CA GLU A 228 -2.67 18.24 -7.75
C GLU A 228 -3.91 18.43 -8.63
N PRO A 229 -5.08 18.80 -8.05
CA PRO A 229 -6.20 19.16 -8.89
C PRO A 229 -5.68 20.22 -9.86
N ALA A 230 -6.15 20.20 -11.11
CA ALA A 230 -5.73 21.14 -12.15
C ALA A 230 -6.06 22.61 -11.81
N THR A 231 -6.20 22.98 -10.54
CA THR A 231 -6.44 24.29 -9.96
C THR A 231 -5.68 25.38 -10.67
N TRP A 232 -4.39 25.21 -10.96
CA TRP A 232 -3.64 26.20 -11.75
C TRP A 232 -4.13 26.29 -13.20
N GLY A 233 -4.35 25.15 -13.85
CA GLY A 233 -4.96 25.08 -15.18
C GLY A 233 -6.36 25.69 -15.23
N LEU A 234 -7.22 25.41 -14.25
CA LEU A 234 -8.57 25.93 -14.09
C LEU A 234 -8.56 27.42 -13.73
N LEU A 235 -7.61 27.87 -12.92
CA LEU A 235 -7.42 29.27 -12.56
C LEU A 235 -6.97 30.08 -13.78
N ILE A 236 -5.95 29.61 -14.50
CA ILE A 236 -5.47 30.23 -15.74
C ILE A 236 -6.57 30.22 -16.79
N THR A 237 -7.26 29.09 -16.99
CA THR A 237 -8.38 28.99 -17.92
C THR A 237 -9.53 29.91 -17.50
N GLY A 238 -9.84 29.98 -16.21
CA GLY A 238 -10.83 30.88 -15.62
C GLY A 238 -10.50 32.35 -15.91
N PHE A 239 -9.25 32.76 -15.66
CA PHE A 239 -8.81 34.12 -15.98
C PHE A 239 -8.81 34.40 -17.48
N ALA A 240 -8.43 33.44 -18.32
CA ALA A 240 -8.49 33.58 -19.77
C ALA A 240 -9.95 33.79 -20.25
N MET A 241 -10.90 33.01 -19.73
CA MET A 241 -12.32 33.15 -20.04
C MET A 241 -12.87 34.53 -19.62
N VAL A 242 -12.54 34.99 -18.41
CA VAL A 242 -12.93 36.32 -17.92
C VAL A 242 -12.33 37.43 -18.80
N GLY A 243 -11.05 37.32 -19.17
CA GLY A 243 -10.37 38.27 -20.05
C GLY A 243 -11.02 38.37 -21.44
N VAL A 244 -11.39 37.24 -22.04
CA VAL A 244 -12.09 37.20 -23.33
C VAL A 244 -13.48 37.84 -23.22
N ALA A 245 -14.25 37.53 -22.17
CA ALA A 245 -15.57 38.11 -21.95
C ALA A 245 -15.50 39.64 -21.76
N ALA A 246 -14.52 40.13 -20.99
CA ALA A 246 -14.29 41.56 -20.80
C ALA A 246 -13.88 42.27 -22.10
N ARG A 247 -13.05 41.64 -22.94
CA ARG A 247 -12.66 42.19 -24.25
C ARG A 247 -13.84 42.29 -25.23
N ARG A 248 -14.79 41.34 -25.19
CA ARG A 248 -16.00 41.37 -26.04
C ARG A 248 -16.92 42.54 -25.69
N ARG A 249 -17.08 42.88 -24.40
CA ARG A 249 -17.92 44.02 -23.98
C ARG A 249 -17.42 45.37 -24.48
N ARG A 250 -16.10 45.54 -24.60
CA ARG A 250 -15.50 46.80 -25.11
C ARG A 250 -15.74 47.05 -26.60
N ARG A 251 -16.08 46.02 -27.38
CA ARG A 251 -16.35 46.16 -28.84
C ARG A 251 -17.79 46.52 -29.18
N VAL A 252 -18.71 46.54 -28.21
CA VAL A 252 -20.14 46.81 -28.44
C VAL A 252 -20.52 48.28 -28.19
N VAL A 253 -19.61 49.13 -27.69
CA VAL A 253 -19.87 50.56 -27.38
C VAL A 253 -19.34 51.51 -28.49
N ALA A 254 -19.04 51.00 -29.68
CA ALA A 254 -18.70 51.82 -30.84
C ALA A 254 -19.68 51.56 -32.00
N ALA A 255 -20.85 52.18 -31.92
CA ALA A 255 -21.78 52.44 -33.02
C ALA A 255 -22.68 53.62 -32.62
#